data_AF-L8GBB5-F1
#
_entry.id   AF-L8GBB5-F1
#
_cell.length_a   1.000
_cell.length_b   1.000
_cell.length_c   1.000
_cell.angle_alpha   90.00
_cell.angle_beta   90.00
_cell.angle_gamma   90.00
#
_symmetry.space_group_name_H-M   'P 1'
#
loop_
_entity.id
_entity.type
_entity.pdbx_description
1 polymer ?
#
loop_
_entity_poly.entity_id
_entity_poly.type
_entity_poly.pdbx_seq_one_letter_code
_entity_poly.pdbx_strand_id
1 'polypeptide(L)'
;MPIPTLPIRVSTPKPTTFRGVEEGLQHWKQRVPEGFSSPSKQSYRNWLTGTEEVVVAGQLQELDLRTVRRQVEESKKRASRSRARLQFGGELSADRAHELRAEKADCLAQKLQAKEARIAHQAINRARKQLRRAGIEARKQERLRKKRVAFYTNASLPIPLEWEDPEASESEGEE
;
A
#
# COMPACT_ATOMS: atom_id res chain seq x y z
N MET A 1 26.66 -62.94 -63.68
CA MET A 1 27.16 -62.45 -62.37
C MET A 1 26.29 -61.27 -61.95
N PRO A 2 25.40 -61.38 -60.95
CA PRO A 2 24.66 -60.24 -60.45
C PRO A 2 25.53 -59.40 -59.50
N ILE A 3 25.49 -58.08 -59.67
CA ILE A 3 26.23 -57.09 -58.89
C ILE A 3 25.52 -56.94 -57.52
N PRO A 4 26.24 -56.92 -56.38
CA PRO A 4 25.62 -56.70 -55.08
C PRO A 4 25.19 -55.23 -54.97
N THR A 5 23.88 -54.98 -54.95
CA THR A 5 23.29 -53.67 -54.67
C THR A 5 23.49 -53.35 -53.20
N LEU A 6 24.33 -52.36 -52.89
CA LEU A 6 24.48 -51.84 -51.53
C LEU A 6 23.18 -51.14 -51.11
N PRO A 7 22.66 -51.37 -49.89
CA PRO A 7 21.46 -50.69 -49.42
C PRO A 7 21.75 -49.19 -49.29
N ILE A 8 20.98 -48.39 -50.04
CA ILE A 8 20.99 -46.92 -49.96
C ILE A 8 20.60 -46.54 -48.53
N ARG A 9 21.57 -46.02 -47.76
CA ARG A 9 21.30 -45.46 -46.44
C ARG A 9 20.53 -44.16 -46.63
N VAL A 10 19.25 -44.18 -46.29
CA VAL A 10 18.40 -42.98 -46.26
C VAL A 10 18.99 -42.01 -45.24
N SER A 11 19.47 -40.86 -45.69
CA SER A 11 19.98 -39.80 -44.81
C SER A 11 18.82 -39.28 -43.95
N THR A 12 19.01 -39.22 -42.64
CA THR A 12 18.00 -38.64 -41.74
C THR A 12 17.80 -37.17 -42.09
N PRO A 13 16.55 -36.69 -42.27
CA PRO A 13 16.29 -35.30 -42.62
C PRO A 13 16.79 -34.36 -41.51
N LYS A 14 17.28 -33.17 -41.89
CA LYS A 14 17.73 -32.15 -40.95
C LYS A 14 16.55 -31.72 -40.07
N PRO A 15 16.64 -31.82 -38.73
CA PRO A 15 15.55 -31.41 -37.86
C PRO A 15 15.33 -29.89 -37.95
N THR A 16 14.06 -29.48 -38.04
CA THR A 16 13.62 -28.07 -38.08
C THR A 16 12.91 -27.63 -36.81
N THR A 17 12.67 -28.55 -35.88
CA THR A 17 12.04 -28.29 -34.58
C THR A 17 12.92 -28.83 -33.47
N PHE A 18 12.84 -28.21 -32.28
CA PHE A 18 13.61 -28.67 -31.12
C PHE A 18 13.30 -30.13 -30.77
N ARG A 19 12.02 -30.54 -30.85
CA ARG A 19 11.60 -31.93 -30.65
C ARG A 19 12.29 -32.90 -31.62
N GLY A 20 12.40 -32.52 -32.90
CA GLY A 20 13.11 -33.34 -33.89
C GLY A 20 14.61 -33.47 -33.61
N VAL A 21 15.23 -32.45 -33.00
CA VAL A 21 16.63 -32.52 -32.55
C VAL A 21 16.76 -33.48 -31.36
N GLU A 22 15.86 -33.39 -30.38
CA GLU A 22 15.85 -34.29 -29.21
C GLU A 22 15.67 -35.76 -29.59
N GLU A 23 14.69 -36.05 -30.46
CA GLU A 23 14.44 -37.41 -30.98
C GLU A 23 15.69 -37.94 -31.72
N GLY A 24 16.35 -37.08 -32.49
CA GLY A 24 17.63 -37.40 -33.13
C GLY A 24 18.75 -37.68 -32.13
N LEU A 25 18.90 -36.84 -31.09
CA LEU A 25 19.90 -37.04 -30.04
C LEU A 25 19.68 -38.36 -29.29
N GLN A 26 18.42 -38.69 -28.97
CA GLN A 26 18.07 -39.97 -28.33
C GLN A 26 18.38 -41.17 -29.23
N HIS A 27 18.11 -41.05 -30.55
CA HIS A 27 18.49 -42.08 -31.52
C HIS A 27 20.01 -42.32 -31.54
N TRP A 28 20.80 -41.24 -31.53
CA TRP A 28 22.26 -41.33 -31.58
C TRP A 28 22.90 -41.77 -30.26
N LYS A 29 22.30 -41.45 -29.11
CA LYS A 29 22.73 -41.98 -27.80
C LYS A 29 22.75 -43.50 -27.74
N GLN A 30 21.77 -44.16 -28.39
CA GLN A 30 21.69 -45.62 -28.45
C GLN A 30 22.72 -46.24 -29.41
N ARG A 31 23.36 -45.44 -30.27
CA ARG A 31 24.17 -45.89 -31.40
C ARG A 31 25.62 -45.41 -31.32
N VAL A 32 26.27 -45.66 -30.18
CA VAL A 32 27.70 -45.34 -30.01
C VAL A 32 28.53 -46.17 -31.01
N PRO A 33 29.36 -45.54 -31.86
CA PRO A 33 30.17 -46.28 -32.84
C PRO A 33 31.11 -47.29 -32.15
N GLU A 34 31.02 -48.56 -32.52
CA GLU A 34 31.79 -49.64 -31.90
C GLU A 34 33.31 -49.44 -32.07
N GLY A 35 33.73 -48.88 -33.21
CA GLY A 35 35.12 -48.60 -33.57
C GLY A 35 35.76 -47.39 -32.86
N PHE A 36 35.06 -46.71 -31.96
CA PHE A 36 35.66 -45.59 -31.21
C PHE A 36 36.54 -46.10 -30.07
N SER A 37 37.71 -45.48 -29.88
CA SER A 37 38.53 -45.66 -28.69
C SER A 37 37.79 -45.15 -27.45
N SER A 38 38.17 -45.63 -26.26
CA SER A 38 37.54 -45.21 -24.99
C SER A 38 37.49 -43.67 -24.82
N PRO A 39 38.57 -42.90 -25.07
CA PRO A 39 38.52 -41.43 -25.01
C PRO A 39 37.56 -40.82 -26.04
N SER A 40 37.48 -41.39 -27.25
CA SER A 40 36.58 -40.92 -28.30
C SER A 40 35.11 -41.19 -27.97
N LYS A 41 34.81 -42.35 -27.36
CA LYS A 41 33.47 -42.67 -26.84
C LYS A 41 33.05 -41.69 -25.76
N GLN A 42 33.97 -41.31 -24.87
CA GLN A 42 33.69 -40.34 -23.82
C GLN A 42 33.46 -38.93 -24.40
N SER A 43 34.30 -38.49 -25.34
CA SER A 43 34.14 -37.20 -26.02
C SER A 43 32.80 -37.11 -26.76
N TYR A 44 32.41 -38.18 -27.47
CA TYR A 44 31.12 -38.28 -28.16
C TYR A 44 29.93 -38.19 -27.21
N ARG A 45 29.98 -38.90 -26.06
CA ARG A 45 28.93 -38.82 -25.03
C ARG A 45 28.83 -37.42 -24.44
N ASN A 46 29.96 -36.80 -24.10
CA ASN A 46 29.98 -35.44 -23.58
C ASN A 46 29.38 -34.44 -24.58
N TRP A 47 29.69 -34.59 -25.87
CA TRP A 47 29.10 -33.75 -26.92
C TRP A 47 27.58 -33.95 -27.05
N LEU A 48 27.09 -35.20 -27.01
CA LEU A 48 25.66 -35.49 -27.05
C LEU A 48 24.91 -34.88 -25.86
N THR A 49 25.44 -35.03 -24.64
CA THR A 49 24.85 -34.45 -23.43
C THR A 49 24.87 -32.92 -23.48
N GLY A 50 26.01 -32.32 -23.84
CA GLY A 50 26.09 -30.86 -23.97
C GLY A 50 25.16 -30.30 -25.05
N THR A 51 24.95 -31.03 -26.15
CA THR A 51 24.00 -30.61 -27.20
C THR A 51 22.56 -30.68 -26.70
N GLU A 52 22.20 -31.69 -25.91
CA GLU A 52 20.87 -31.79 -25.27
C GLU A 52 20.62 -30.62 -24.31
N GLU A 53 21.60 -30.27 -23.47
CA GLU A 53 21.51 -29.11 -22.57
C GLU A 53 21.30 -27.80 -23.33
N VAL A 54 22.05 -27.58 -24.41
CA VAL A 54 21.91 -26.38 -25.26
C VAL A 54 20.55 -26.34 -25.96
N VAL A 55 20.02 -27.49 -26.39
CA VAL A 55 18.69 -27.59 -27.02
C VAL A 55 17.58 -27.22 -26.03
N VAL A 56 17.64 -27.74 -24.81
CA VAL A 56 16.68 -27.41 -23.74
C VAL A 56 16.77 -25.93 -23.37
N ALA A 57 17.98 -25.38 -23.26
CA ALA A 57 18.18 -23.95 -23.02
C ALA A 57 17.58 -23.09 -24.15
N GLY A 58 17.74 -23.53 -25.41
CA GLY A 58 17.15 -22.86 -26.58
C GLY A 58 15.62 -22.88 -26.58
N GLN A 59 14.99 -23.99 -26.17
CA GLN A 59 13.54 -24.06 -26.01
C GLN A 59 13.03 -23.06 -24.95
N LEU A 60 13.72 -22.98 -23.81
CA LEU A 60 13.38 -22.04 -22.74
C LEU A 60 13.46 -20.59 -23.24
N GLN A 61 14.53 -20.24 -23.95
CA GLN A 61 14.67 -18.92 -24.56
C GLN A 61 13.54 -18.59 -25.55
N GLU A 62 13.09 -19.56 -26.35
CA GLU A 62 11.96 -19.34 -27.26
C GLU A 62 10.65 -19.07 -26.50
N LEU A 63 10.41 -19.79 -25.39
CA LEU A 63 9.26 -19.56 -24.52
C LEU A 63 9.31 -18.19 -23.83
N ASP A 64 10.48 -17.77 -23.37
CA ASP A 64 10.67 -16.45 -22.78
C ASP A 64 10.40 -15.34 -23.79
N LEU A 65 10.92 -15.47 -25.02
CA LEU A 65 10.66 -14.53 -26.10
C LEU A 65 9.16 -14.42 -26.43
N ARG A 66 8.44 -15.55 -26.46
CA ARG A 66 6.98 -15.56 -26.67
C ARG A 66 6.25 -14.87 -25.52
N THR A 67 6.69 -15.08 -24.29
CA THR A 67 6.10 -14.46 -23.10
C THR A 67 6.30 -12.95 -23.08
N VAL A 68 7.53 -12.48 -23.35
CA VAL A 68 7.85 -11.06 -23.45
C VAL A 68 7.05 -10.39 -24.56
N ARG A 69 6.96 -11.01 -25.75
CA ARG A 69 6.14 -10.49 -26.87
C ARG A 69 4.68 -10.36 -26.46
N ARG A 70 4.12 -11.36 -25.77
CA ARG A 70 2.73 -11.32 -25.27
C ARG A 70 2.53 -10.18 -24.27
N GLN A 71 3.44 -10.01 -23.32
CA GLN A 71 3.35 -8.93 -22.34
C GLN A 71 3.40 -7.54 -22.99
N VAL A 72 4.25 -7.36 -24.01
CA VAL A 72 4.33 -6.12 -24.79
C VAL A 72 3.02 -5.86 -25.54
N GLU A 73 2.43 -6.88 -26.15
CA GLU A 73 1.14 -6.73 -26.85
C GLU A 73 -0.02 -6.46 -25.88
N GLU A 74 -0.03 -7.12 -24.72
CA GLU A 74 -0.99 -6.85 -23.67
C GLU A 74 -0.84 -5.44 -23.10
N SER A 75 0.38 -4.95 -22.89
CA SER A 75 0.61 -3.60 -22.36
C SER A 75 0.15 -2.53 -23.36
N LYS A 76 0.43 -2.71 -24.66
CA LYS A 76 -0.12 -1.87 -25.73
C LYS A 76 -1.66 -1.88 -25.74
N LYS A 77 -2.27 -3.06 -25.63
CA LYS A 77 -3.75 -3.20 -25.55
C LYS A 77 -4.32 -2.53 -24.30
N ARG A 78 -3.68 -2.66 -23.13
CA ARG A 78 -4.09 -2.00 -21.88
C ARG A 78 -3.97 -0.49 -22.00
N ALA A 79 -2.88 0.03 -22.55
CA ALA A 79 -2.69 1.45 -22.79
C ALA A 79 -3.74 2.01 -23.75
N SER A 80 -4.02 1.30 -24.85
CA SER A 80 -5.08 1.66 -25.80
C SER A 80 -6.47 1.65 -25.14
N ARG A 81 -6.80 0.60 -24.37
CA ARG A 81 -8.07 0.53 -23.61
C ARG A 81 -8.19 1.63 -22.55
N SER A 82 -7.10 1.98 -21.86
CA SER A 82 -7.07 3.07 -20.88
C SER A 82 -7.33 4.43 -21.54
N ARG A 83 -6.69 4.67 -22.70
CA ARG A 83 -6.93 5.89 -23.49
C ARG A 83 -8.35 5.94 -24.06
N ALA A 84 -8.89 4.83 -24.53
CA ALA A 84 -10.30 4.72 -24.93
C ALA A 84 -11.25 4.95 -23.75
N ARG A 85 -10.82 4.63 -22.52
CA ARG A 85 -11.56 4.85 -21.27
C ARG A 85 -11.45 6.27 -20.70
N LEU A 86 -10.73 7.21 -21.34
CA LEU A 86 -10.84 8.64 -20.99
C LEU A 86 -12.29 9.15 -21.13
N GLN A 87 -13.13 8.40 -21.83
CA GLN A 87 -14.58 8.59 -21.87
C GLN A 87 -15.28 7.58 -20.95
N PHE A 88 -15.06 7.66 -19.64
CA PHE A 88 -15.86 6.89 -18.68
C PHE A 88 -17.17 7.67 -18.39
N GLY A 89 -18.27 7.28 -19.03
CA GLY A 89 -19.62 7.61 -18.55
C GLY A 89 -20.23 8.96 -18.95
N GLY A 90 -19.92 9.50 -20.12
CA GLY A 90 -20.69 10.60 -20.72
C GLY A 90 -19.91 11.53 -21.64
N GLU A 91 -20.59 12.47 -22.28
CA GLU A 91 -19.98 13.59 -23.01
C GLU A 91 -19.19 14.48 -22.05
N LEU A 92 -18.00 14.89 -22.48
CA LEU A 92 -17.20 15.92 -21.81
C LEU A 92 -17.88 17.29 -22.04
N SER A 93 -18.92 17.57 -21.25
CA SER A 93 -19.53 18.90 -21.23
C SER A 93 -18.78 19.83 -20.26
N ALA A 94 -18.50 21.04 -20.71
CA ALA A 94 -17.91 22.09 -19.90
C ALA A 94 -18.78 22.40 -18.67
N ASP A 95 -20.10 22.35 -18.83
CA ASP A 95 -21.08 22.64 -17.76
C ASP A 95 -20.92 21.68 -16.58
N ARG A 96 -20.81 20.38 -16.87
CA ARG A 96 -20.58 19.35 -15.85
C ARG A 96 -19.25 19.56 -15.11
N ALA A 97 -18.23 20.06 -15.79
CA ALA A 97 -16.96 20.38 -15.15
C ALA A 97 -17.07 21.61 -14.22
N HIS A 98 -17.90 22.58 -14.58
CA HIS A 98 -18.20 23.74 -13.74
C HIS A 98 -19.04 23.35 -12.51
N GLU A 99 -20.05 22.50 -12.67
CA GLU A 99 -20.85 21.96 -11.56
C GLU A 99 -19.97 21.24 -10.53
N LEU A 100 -19.11 20.31 -10.98
CA LEU A 100 -18.20 19.60 -10.08
C LEU A 100 -17.23 20.52 -9.33
N ARG A 101 -16.83 21.64 -9.95
CA ARG A 101 -16.01 22.66 -9.28
C ARG A 101 -16.80 23.42 -8.22
N ALA A 102 -18.05 23.78 -8.53
CA ALA A 102 -18.95 24.44 -7.59
C ALA A 102 -19.24 23.54 -6.38
N GLU A 103 -19.65 22.29 -6.60
CA GLU A 103 -19.89 21.31 -5.52
C GLU A 103 -18.67 21.13 -4.62
N LYS A 104 -17.48 21.09 -5.22
CA LYS A 104 -16.23 20.99 -4.46
C LYS A 104 -15.98 22.23 -3.62
N ALA A 105 -16.25 23.43 -4.16
CA ALA A 105 -16.11 24.67 -3.43
C ALA A 105 -17.11 24.73 -2.25
N ASP A 106 -18.36 24.34 -2.47
CA ASP A 106 -19.39 24.31 -1.42
C ASP A 106 -19.04 23.32 -0.31
N CYS A 107 -18.58 22.13 -0.68
CA CYS A 107 -18.12 21.12 0.27
C CYS A 107 -16.95 21.64 1.14
N LEU A 108 -16.03 22.41 0.54
CA LEU A 108 -14.91 23.02 1.27
C LEU A 108 -15.40 24.12 2.21
N ALA A 109 -16.31 24.98 1.76
CA ALA A 109 -16.91 26.03 2.58
C ALA A 109 -17.61 25.45 3.81
N GLN A 110 -18.41 24.40 3.62
CA GLN A 110 -19.08 23.69 4.72
C GLN A 110 -18.07 23.09 5.72
N LYS A 111 -16.98 22.50 5.23
CA LYS A 111 -15.92 21.95 6.10
C LYS A 111 -15.22 23.03 6.92
N LEU A 112 -15.01 24.22 6.36
CA LEU A 112 -14.42 25.34 7.08
C LEU A 112 -15.35 25.82 8.19
N GLN A 113 -16.63 26.06 7.86
CA GLN A 113 -17.64 26.45 8.85
C GLN A 113 -17.77 25.42 9.98
N ALA A 114 -17.80 24.12 9.66
CA ALA A 114 -17.87 23.06 10.66
C ALA A 114 -16.63 23.03 11.58
N LYS A 115 -15.44 23.32 11.06
CA LYS A 115 -14.21 23.43 11.86
C LYS A 115 -14.28 24.61 12.82
N GLU A 116 -14.70 25.77 12.33
CA GLU A 116 -14.84 26.99 13.15
C GLU A 116 -15.86 26.78 14.27
N ALA A 117 -17.04 26.24 13.95
CA ALA A 117 -18.08 25.93 14.93
C ALA A 117 -17.58 24.94 16.00
N ARG A 118 -16.80 23.92 15.60
CA ARG A 118 -16.20 22.95 16.53
C ARG A 118 -15.21 23.62 17.48
N ILE A 119 -14.34 24.50 16.98
CA ILE A 119 -13.37 25.22 17.81
C ILE A 119 -14.09 26.11 18.82
N ALA A 120 -15.09 26.86 18.37
CA ALA A 120 -15.91 27.70 19.24
C ALA A 120 -16.59 26.88 20.35
N HIS A 121 -17.20 25.75 20.00
CA HIS A 121 -17.80 24.84 20.99
C HIS A 121 -16.79 24.28 21.99
N GLN A 122 -15.58 23.93 21.54
CA GLN A 122 -14.53 23.47 22.43
C GLN A 122 -14.10 24.58 23.40
N ALA A 123 -13.95 25.81 22.93
CA ALA A 123 -13.61 26.96 23.77
C ALA A 123 -14.68 27.21 24.84
N ILE A 124 -15.95 27.25 24.45
CA ILE A 124 -17.09 27.42 25.38
C ILE A 124 -17.09 26.32 26.45
N ASN A 125 -16.93 25.06 26.03
CA ASN A 125 -16.94 23.94 26.97
C ASN A 125 -15.72 23.94 27.92
N ARG A 126 -14.55 24.39 27.45
CA ARG A 126 -13.37 24.58 28.31
C ARG A 126 -13.61 25.67 29.35
N ALA A 127 -14.12 26.83 28.92
CA ALA A 127 -14.47 27.93 29.82
C ALA A 127 -15.50 27.51 30.87
N ARG A 128 -16.59 26.83 30.46
CA ARG A 128 -17.60 26.29 31.38
C ARG A 128 -17.00 25.34 32.43
N LYS A 129 -16.08 24.47 32.02
CA LYS A 129 -15.40 23.55 32.95
C LYS A 129 -14.49 24.29 33.93
N GLN A 130 -13.76 25.31 33.47
CA GLN A 130 -12.92 26.14 34.32
C GLN A 130 -13.74 26.88 35.37
N LEU A 131 -14.83 27.55 34.95
CA LEU A 131 -15.75 28.23 35.86
C LEU A 131 -16.33 27.27 36.90
N ARG A 132 -16.76 26.07 36.47
CA ARG A 132 -17.28 25.05 37.40
C ARG A 132 -16.22 24.62 38.43
N ARG A 133 -14.96 24.45 38.02
CA ARG A 133 -13.86 24.09 38.92
C ARG A 133 -13.57 25.21 39.92
N ALA A 134 -13.41 26.44 39.45
CA ALA A 134 -13.20 27.61 40.29
C ALA A 134 -14.33 27.76 41.33
N GLY A 135 -15.60 27.60 40.91
CA GLY A 135 -16.73 27.64 41.84
C GLY A 135 -16.81 26.47 42.83
N ILE A 136 -16.19 25.33 42.53
CA ILE A 136 -16.03 24.24 43.52
C ILE A 136 -14.92 24.59 44.52
N GLU A 137 -13.80 25.12 44.04
CA GLU A 137 -12.66 25.51 44.87
C GLU A 137 -13.03 26.65 45.83
N ALA A 138 -13.72 27.69 45.34
CA ALA A 138 -14.25 28.78 46.16
C ALA A 138 -15.17 28.25 47.28
N ARG A 139 -16.10 27.34 46.95
CA ARG A 139 -16.97 26.71 47.96
C ARG A 139 -16.21 25.86 48.98
N LYS A 140 -15.09 25.23 48.59
CA LYS A 140 -14.24 24.47 49.53
C LYS A 140 -13.49 25.42 50.46
N GLN A 141 -12.91 26.48 49.92
CA GLN A 141 -12.23 27.51 50.70
C GLN A 141 -13.19 28.15 51.70
N GLU A 142 -14.40 28.50 51.26
CA GLU A 142 -15.41 29.09 52.13
C GLU A 142 -15.87 28.12 53.24
N ARG A 143 -16.04 26.83 52.91
CA ARG A 143 -16.31 25.80 53.94
C ARG A 143 -15.17 25.69 54.96
N LEU A 144 -13.92 25.81 54.54
CA LEU A 144 -12.76 25.77 55.44
C LEU A 144 -12.71 27.02 56.32
N ARG A 145 -12.96 28.21 55.73
CA ARG A 145 -13.05 29.48 56.46
C ARG A 145 -14.13 29.40 57.54
N LYS A 146 -15.35 29.01 57.18
CA LYS A 146 -16.47 28.82 58.13
C LYS A 146 -16.15 27.83 59.24
N LYS A 147 -15.46 26.72 58.94
CA LYS A 147 -15.01 25.77 59.97
C LYS A 147 -14.00 26.40 60.94
N ARG A 148 -13.07 27.22 60.45
CA ARG A 148 -12.10 27.93 61.30
C ARG A 148 -12.80 28.97 62.17
N VAL A 149 -13.68 29.79 61.60
CA VAL A 149 -14.50 30.76 62.34
C VAL A 149 -15.34 30.06 63.42
N ALA A 150 -15.99 28.95 63.08
CA ALA A 150 -16.74 28.13 64.03
C ALA A 150 -15.85 27.62 65.19
N PHE A 151 -14.59 27.29 64.93
CA PHE A 151 -13.65 26.90 66.00
C PHE A 151 -13.34 28.06 66.96
N TYR A 152 -13.00 29.25 66.45
CA TYR A 152 -12.68 30.42 67.29
C TYR A 152 -13.90 30.88 68.10
N THR A 153 -15.08 30.93 67.48
CA THR A 153 -16.34 31.27 68.16
C THR A 153 -16.67 30.28 69.28
N ASN A 154 -16.57 28.97 69.02
CA ASN A 154 -16.80 27.94 70.04
C ASN A 154 -15.76 28.00 71.18
N ALA A 155 -14.50 28.35 70.87
CA ALA A 155 -13.43 28.51 71.85
C ALA A 155 -13.48 29.87 72.59
N SER A 156 -14.45 30.75 72.27
CA SER A 156 -14.53 32.13 72.78
C SER A 156 -13.25 32.94 72.55
N LEU A 157 -12.53 32.65 71.46
CA LEU A 157 -11.31 33.34 71.04
C LEU A 157 -11.64 34.39 69.97
N PRO A 158 -10.92 35.53 69.94
CA PRO A 158 -11.08 36.51 68.88
C PRO A 158 -10.72 35.89 67.52
N ILE A 159 -11.58 36.12 66.52
CA ILE A 159 -11.35 35.64 65.15
C ILE A 159 -10.26 36.52 64.51
N PRO A 160 -9.21 35.93 63.90
CA PRO A 160 -8.22 36.73 63.19
C PRO A 160 -8.82 37.43 61.96
N LEU A 161 -8.40 38.68 61.71
CA LEU A 161 -8.84 39.58 60.64
C LEU A 161 -8.84 38.94 59.23
N GLU A 162 -7.89 38.06 58.94
CA GLU A 162 -7.78 37.35 57.65
C GLU A 162 -8.95 36.38 57.36
N TRP A 163 -9.74 36.05 58.38
CA TRP A 163 -10.87 35.11 58.27
C TRP A 163 -12.23 35.79 58.43
N GLU A 164 -12.27 37.11 58.61
CA GLU A 164 -13.50 37.90 58.54
C GLU A 164 -14.17 37.75 57.16
N ASP A 165 -15.49 37.88 57.14
CA ASP A 165 -16.28 37.73 55.93
C ASP A 165 -15.90 38.87 54.97
N PRO A 166 -15.34 38.57 53.78
CA PRO A 166 -14.89 39.62 52.86
C PRO A 166 -16.04 40.49 52.34
N GLU A 167 -17.28 40.01 52.39
CA GLU A 167 -18.47 40.80 52.04
C GLU A 167 -18.96 41.70 53.18
N ALA A 168 -18.51 41.50 54.43
CA ALA A 168 -18.91 42.34 55.57
C ALA A 168 -18.14 43.67 55.61
N SER A 169 -16.93 43.73 55.03
CA SER A 169 -16.12 44.96 54.99
C SER A 169 -16.54 45.95 53.90
N GLU A 170 -17.34 45.55 52.91
CA GLU A 170 -17.81 46.44 51.84
C GLU A 170 -19.06 47.26 52.22
N SER A 171 -19.75 46.92 53.32
CA SER A 171 -20.95 47.63 53.78
C SER A 171 -20.69 48.76 54.79
N GLU A 172 -19.46 48.96 55.27
CA GLU A 172 -19.14 49.97 56.30
C GLU A 172 -18.40 51.20 55.74
N GLY A 173 -18.33 51.35 54.41
CA GLY A 173 -17.55 52.39 53.72
C GLY A 173 -18.35 53.43 52.92
N GLU A 174 -19.65 53.58 53.18
CA GLU A 174 -20.50 54.65 52.60
C GLU A 174 -21.13 55.50 53.72
N GLU A 175 -20.37 56.44 54.29
CA GLU A 175 -20.87 57.66 54.97
C GLU A 175 -19.99 58.88 54.60
#